data_AF-X1T7P7-F1
#
_entry.id   AF-X1T7P7-F1
#
_cell.length_a   1.000
_cell.length_b   1.000
_cell.length_c   1.000
_cell.angle_alpha   90.00
_cell.angle_beta   90.00
_cell.angle_gamma   90.00
#
_symmetry.space_group_name_H-M   'P 1'
#
loop_
_entity.id
_entity.type
_entity.pdbx_description
1 polymer ?
#
loop_
_entity_poly.entity_id
_entity_poly.type
_entity_poly.pdbx_seq_one_letter_code
_entity_poly.pdbx_strand_id
1 'polypeptide(L)'
;MRYSVISGRLNITELQLEVKRCGGRNLRVAVASKQVFCDLDQSTISKLRAKGCIVSNVGGVKAAIIPSPRVPTPVAAAPVYSPEELVWATGLE
;
A
#
# COMPACT_ATOMS: atom_id res chain seq x y z
N MET A 1 0.41 16.53 -11.79
CA MET A 1 0.19 15.38 -10.87
C MET A 1 0.53 14.11 -11.63
N ARG A 2 1.13 13.11 -10.98
CA ARG A 2 1.63 11.91 -11.66
C ARG A 2 0.55 10.85 -11.80
N TYR A 3 0.38 10.31 -12.99
CA TYR A 3 -0.61 9.31 -13.33
C TYR A 3 0.05 8.09 -13.99
N SER A 4 -0.58 6.94 -13.84
CA SER A 4 -0.27 5.71 -14.57
C SER A 4 -1.35 5.48 -15.61
N VAL A 5 -0.93 5.34 -16.86
CA VAL A 5 -1.80 5.05 -18.00
C VAL A 5 -1.55 3.61 -18.43
N ILE A 6 -2.63 2.87 -18.63
CA ILE A 6 -2.63 1.48 -19.07
C ILE A 6 -3.60 1.37 -20.25
N SER A 7 -3.19 0.68 -21.31
CA SER A 7 -4.11 0.30 -22.40
C SER A 7 -4.16 -1.22 -22.50
N GLY A 8 -5.38 -1.75 -22.64
CA GLY A 8 -5.59 -3.18 -22.88
C GLY A 8 -5.38 -3.60 -24.34
N ARG A 9 -5.22 -2.64 -25.27
CA ARG A 9 -5.19 -2.92 -26.72
C ARG A 9 -3.91 -2.47 -27.43
N LEU A 10 -3.14 -1.56 -26.83
CA LEU A 10 -1.97 -0.95 -27.47
C LEU A 10 -0.66 -1.48 -26.87
N ASN A 11 0.37 -1.60 -27.71
CA ASN A 11 1.72 -1.88 -27.23
C ASN A 11 2.28 -0.72 -26.42
N ILE A 12 3.27 -1.00 -25.56
CA ILE A 12 3.83 0.01 -24.64
C ILE A 12 4.44 1.22 -25.38
N THR A 13 5.05 0.97 -26.54
CA THR A 13 5.64 2.00 -27.41
C THR A 13 4.57 2.89 -28.05
N GLU A 14 3.45 2.30 -28.48
CA GLU A 14 2.31 3.04 -29.04
C GLU A 14 1.60 3.86 -27.97
N LEU A 15 1.45 3.29 -26.77
CA LEU A 15 0.89 3.99 -25.61
C LEU A 15 1.74 5.23 -25.27
N GLN A 16 3.06 5.09 -25.28
CA GLN A 16 3.98 6.21 -25.05
C GLN A 16 3.82 7.31 -26.12
N LEU A 17 3.73 6.93 -27.39
CA LEU A 17 3.50 7.87 -28.49
C LEU A 17 2.17 8.60 -28.36
N GLU A 18 1.10 7.89 -28.00
CA GLU A 18 -0.23 8.48 -27.81
C GLU A 18 -0.27 9.44 -26.61
N VAL A 19 0.36 9.06 -25.49
CA VAL A 19 0.48 9.93 -24.32
C VAL A 19 1.30 11.18 -24.67
N LYS A 20 2.39 11.04 -25.43
CA LYS A 20 3.19 12.18 -25.91
C LYS A 20 2.38 13.08 -26.84
N ARG A 21 1.58 12.50 -27.74
CA ARG A 21 0.69 13.24 -28.66
C ARG A 21 -0.43 13.99 -27.92
N CYS A 22 -0.96 13.39 -26.85
CA CYS A 22 -1.98 14.02 -26.01
C CYS A 22 -1.42 15.11 -25.07
N GLY A 23 -0.09 15.31 -25.04
CA GLY A 23 0.55 16.35 -24.23
C GLY A 23 0.99 15.91 -22.85
N GLY A 24 1.18 14.60 -22.64
CA GLY A 24 1.74 14.07 -21.40
C GLY A 24 3.20 14.50 -21.23
N ARG A 25 3.55 14.91 -20.01
CA ARG A 25 4.90 15.36 -19.63
C ARG A 25 5.58 14.31 -18.75
N ASN A 26 6.92 14.34 -18.65
CA ASN A 26 7.70 13.41 -17.80
C ASN A 26 7.33 11.93 -17.97
N LEU A 27 7.37 11.44 -19.22
CA LEU A 27 7.04 10.04 -19.51
C LEU A 27 8.10 9.08 -18.97
N ARG A 28 7.67 8.11 -18.17
CA ARG A 28 8.46 6.96 -17.72
C ARG A 28 7.71 5.69 -18.06
N VAL A 29 8.35 4.84 -18.87
CA VAL A 29 7.76 3.61 -19.35
C VAL A 29 8.18 2.46 -18.45
N ALA A 30 7.21 1.74 -17.89
CA ALA A 30 7.44 0.49 -17.16
C ALA A 30 7.05 -0.69 -18.06
N VAL A 31 8.04 -1.23 -18.76
CA VAL A 31 7.86 -2.33 -19.72
C VAL A 31 7.36 -3.61 -19.03
N ALA A 32 7.90 -3.93 -17.85
CA ALA A 32 7.52 -5.12 -17.08
C ALA A 32 6.04 -5.12 -16.67
N SER A 33 5.51 -3.96 -16.28
CA SER A 33 4.12 -3.81 -15.84
C SER A 33 3.17 -3.38 -16.98
N LYS A 34 3.69 -3.13 -18.18
CA LYS A 34 2.96 -2.53 -19.32
C LYS A 34 2.22 -1.23 -18.97
N GLN A 35 2.88 -0.35 -18.21
CA GLN A 35 2.29 0.93 -17.77
C GLN A 35 3.17 2.12 -18.17
N VAL A 36 2.56 3.26 -18.48
CA VAL A 36 3.25 4.52 -18.73
C VAL A 36 2.93 5.50 -17.60
N PHE A 37 3.96 5.90 -16.88
CA PHE A 37 3.90 6.95 -15.87
C PHE A 37 4.13 8.30 -16.53
N CYS A 38 3.23 9.25 -16.33
CA CYS A 38 3.34 10.57 -16.92
C CYS A 38 2.63 11.61 -16.05
N ASP A 39 3.02 12.87 -16.19
CA ASP A 39 2.28 13.99 -15.64
C ASP A 39 1.20 14.39 -16.65
N LEU A 40 -0.05 14.44 -16.18
CA LEU A 40 -1.22 14.71 -17.01
C LEU A 40 -2.06 15.82 -16.39
N ASP A 41 -2.59 16.68 -17.25
CA ASP A 41 -3.64 17.64 -16.92
C ASP A 41 -5.03 16.99 -17.05
N GLN A 42 -6.03 17.55 -16.35
CA GLN A 42 -7.39 17.01 -16.35
C GLN A 42 -7.97 16.87 -17.77
N SER A 43 -7.70 17.84 -18.65
CA SER A 43 -8.12 17.82 -20.06
C SER A 43 -7.52 16.61 -20.81
N THR A 44 -6.28 16.25 -20.49
CA THR A 44 -5.56 15.12 -21.10
C THR A 44 -6.06 13.78 -20.57
N ILE A 45 -6.40 13.73 -19.28
CA ILE A 45 -7.01 12.54 -18.65
C ILE A 45 -8.34 12.19 -19.34
N SER A 46 -9.20 13.18 -19.57
CA SER A 46 -10.48 12.97 -20.26
C SER A 46 -10.30 12.47 -21.68
N LYS A 47 -9.31 12.98 -22.43
CA LYS A 47 -8.97 12.51 -23.78
C LYS A 47 -8.47 11.06 -23.78
N LEU A 48 -7.60 10.70 -22.83
CA LEU A 48 -7.08 9.34 -22.71
C LEU A 48 -8.17 8.34 -22.31
N ARG A 49 -9.06 8.73 -21.39
CA ARG A 49 -10.23 7.92 -21.02
C ARG A 49 -11.20 7.73 -22.18
N ALA A 50 -11.46 8.78 -22.97
CA ALA A 50 -12.29 8.68 -24.18
C ALA A 50 -11.70 7.73 -25.24
N LYS A 51 -10.37 7.63 -25.32
CA LYS A 51 -9.65 6.64 -26.15
C LYS A 51 -9.65 5.23 -25.58
N GLY A 52 -10.29 4.99 -24.43
CA GLY A 52 -10.34 3.68 -23.77
C GLY A 52 -9.08 3.34 -22.95
N CYS A 53 -8.23 4.32 -22.62
CA CYS A 53 -7.11 4.10 -21.72
C CYS A 53 -7.55 4.22 -20.26
N ILE A 54 -7.01 3.35 -19.41
CA ILE A 54 -7.21 3.40 -17.96
C ILE A 54 -6.15 4.34 -17.39
N VAL A 55 -6.61 5.44 -16.79
CA VAL A 55 -5.75 6.42 -16.12
C VAL A 55 -6.00 6.35 -14.62
N SER A 56 -4.96 6.01 -13.86
CA SER A 56 -4.99 5.95 -12.40
C SER A 56 -4.01 6.96 -11.81
N ASN A 57 -4.40 7.64 -10.74
CA ASN A 57 -3.51 8.57 -10.04
C ASN A 57 -2.42 7.78 -9.30
N VAL A 58 -1.16 8.15 -9.50
CA VAL A 58 -0.02 7.57 -8.79
C VAL A 58 0.19 8.41 -7.52
N GLY A 59 -0.75 8.22 -6.58
CA GLY A 59 -0.57 8.64 -5.20
C GLY A 59 0.38 7.67 -4.52
N GLY A 60 1.31 8.20 -3.72
CA GLY A 60 2.31 7.40 -3.00
C GLY A 60 1.70 6.16 -2.36
N VAL A 61 2.43 5.06 -2.42
CA VAL A 61 2.04 3.78 -1.83
C VAL A 61 1.56 4.04 -0.40
N LYS A 62 0.26 3.88 -0.15
CA LYS A 62 -0.25 3.67 1.21
C LYS A 62 0.31 2.32 1.62
N ALA A 63 1.52 2.31 2.17
CA ALA A 63 2.01 1.16 2.89
C ALA A 63 0.95 0.89 3.96
N ALA A 64 0.17 -0.17 3.79
CA ALA A 64 -0.64 -0.70 4.86
C ALA A 64 0.37 -1.14 5.91
N ILE A 65 0.58 -0.28 6.91
CA ILE A 65 1.34 -0.62 8.11
C ILE A 65 0.56 -1.78 8.72
N ILE A 66 1.02 -3.00 8.48
CA ILE A 66 0.47 -4.19 9.11
C ILE A 66 0.74 -3.99 10.59
N PRO A 67 -0.27 -3.80 11.46
CA PRO A 67 -0.02 -3.67 12.88
C PRO A 67 0.67 -4.96 13.34
N SER A 68 1.82 -4.79 13.98
CA SER A 68 2.63 -5.87 14.51
C SER A 68 1.75 -6.85 15.31
N PRO A 69 1.95 -8.17 15.19
CA PRO A 69 1.20 -9.11 16.00
C PRO A 69 1.40 -8.76 17.48
N ARG A 70 0.29 -8.55 18.21
CA ARG A 70 0.31 -8.33 19.65
C ARG A 70 0.98 -9.54 20.29
N VAL A 71 2.16 -9.34 20.87
CA VAL A 71 2.79 -10.32 21.75
C VAL A 71 1.84 -10.55 22.94
N PRO A 72 1.51 -11.80 23.30
CA PRO A 72 0.72 -12.05 24.50
C PRO A 72 1.53 -11.60 25.72
N THR A 73 0.93 -10.75 26.54
CA THR A 73 1.49 -10.30 27.80
C THR A 73 1.65 -11.52 28.71
N PRO A 74 2.84 -11.82 29.27
CA PRO A 74 2.97 -12.94 30.18
C PRO A 74 2.10 -12.68 31.41
N VAL A 75 1.18 -13.60 31.71
CA VAL A 75 0.40 -13.55 32.94
C VAL A 75 1.37 -13.81 34.09
N ALA A 76 1.64 -12.79 34.90
CA ALA A 76 2.35 -12.95 36.15
C ALA A 76 1.43 -13.74 37.09
N ALA A 77 1.67 -15.05 37.21
CA ALA A 77 1.07 -15.85 38.26
C ALA A 77 1.68 -15.39 39.60
N ALA A 78 0.98 -14.50 40.31
CA ALA A 78 1.28 -14.28 41.72
C ALA A 78 0.93 -15.59 42.47
N PRO A 79 1.86 -16.19 43.23
CA PRO A 79 1.52 -17.33 44.07
C PRO A 79 0.55 -16.83 45.14
N VAL A 80 -0.71 -17.23 45.02
CA VAL A 80 -1.71 -17.07 46.08
C VAL A 80 -1.41 -18.16 47.09
N TYR A 81 -0.67 -17.80 48.15
CA TYR A 81 -0.58 -18.66 49.33
C TYR A 81 -1.90 -18.55 50.10
N SER A 82 -2.59 -19.68 50.29
CA SER A 82 -3.71 -19.75 51.23
C SER A 82 -3.19 -19.50 52.66
N PRO A 83 -3.98 -18.85 53.53
CA PRO A 83 -3.55 -18.50 54.89
C PRO A 83 -3.18 -19.72 55.75
N GLU A 84 -3.68 -20.91 55.40
CA GLU A 84 -3.29 -22.18 56.01
C GLU A 84 -1.83 -22.56 55.74
N GLU A 85 -1.23 -22.19 54.60
CA GLU A 85 0.17 -22.50 54.30
C GLU A 85 1.15 -21.54 54.99
N LEU A 86 0.68 -20.34 55.36
CA LEU A 86 1.47 -19.37 56.12
C LEU A 86 1.67 -19.80 57.58
N VAL A 87 0.68 -20.46 58.19
CA VAL A 87 0.76 -20.85 59.61
C VAL A 87 1.79 -21.95 59.85
N TRP A 88 1.95 -22.88 58.89
CA TRP A 88 2.99 -23.92 58.95
C TRP A 88 4.39 -23.38 58.71
N ALA A 89 4.54 -22.30 57.94
CA ALA A 89 5.83 -21.68 57.66
C ALA A 89 6.35 -20.79 58.82
N THR A 90 5.45 -20.27 59.67
CA THR A 90 5.82 -19.35 60.77
C THR A 90 6.14 -20.01 62.10
N GLY A 91 5.97 -21.33 62.24
CA GLY A 91 6.41 -22.07 63.44
C GLY A 91 5.97 -21.45 64.77
N LEU A 92 4.71 -21.05 64.88
CA LEU A 92 4.11 -20.61 66.14
C LEU A 92 3.42 -21.82 66.80
N GLU A 93 4.16 -22.55 67.62
CA GLU A 93 3.61 -23.30 68.75
C GLU A 93 3.43 -22.38 69.96
#